data_AF-A0A7C5C3T6-F1
#
_entry.id   AF-A0A7C5C3T6-F1
#
_cell.length_a   1.000
_cell.length_b   1.000
_cell.length_c   1.000
_cell.angle_alpha   90.00
_cell.angle_beta   90.00
_cell.angle_gamma   90.00
#
_symmetry.space_group_name_H-M   'P 1'
#
loop_
_entity.id
_entity.type
_entity.pdbx_description
1 polymer ?
#
loop_
_entity_poly.entity_id
_entity_poly.type
_entity_poly.pdbx_seq_one_letter_code
_entity_poly.pdbx_strand_id
1 'polypeptide(L)'
;MIERLRSYHLARFALLLVNLVGIVYIAWIILSTTDLICLNDNARDMLERLRAVPIQPHRALSLSVALYLLLLLSVFVRESLGPKLSLVAALVFSVADLVICVIILGVLDFGIKYLLLVPIANAIAYIPDKIWKTAFTALVVLFYIPLDYQLVSVGFPVFSIDDYVMYHPALQRAYLLGFRNILISVGEVLFITFLVLEVQNLLDESIRIKKLNRELTESRDKLAVANVQLQIYSEQAEETAKIRERNRLAREIHDTIGHCLTGISLGLAAARELIRSDPNMLGSQLERLDELSRRGLEDVRRSLKELRPDMLERNILSDALTKLVDEINNCSNRNIELRISAPMDNLNPYLQETVYRIV
;
A
#
# COMPACT_ATOMS: atom_id res chain seq x y z
N MET A 1 -4.07 17.90 8.42
CA MET A 1 -3.01 17.30 7.58
C MET A 1 -2.54 18.28 6.52
N ILE A 2 -3.42 18.82 5.66
CA ILE A 2 -3.07 19.79 4.59
C ILE A 2 -2.41 21.07 5.12
N GLU A 3 -2.92 21.64 6.22
CA GLU A 3 -2.33 22.85 6.84
C GLU A 3 -0.92 22.60 7.44
N ARG A 4 -0.65 21.39 7.95
CA ARG A 4 0.67 21.03 8.53
C ARG A 4 1.73 20.72 7.48
N LEU A 5 1.35 20.09 6.36
CA LEU A 5 2.23 19.99 5.21
C LEU A 5 2.58 21.40 4.68
N ARG A 6 1.60 22.31 4.64
CA ARG A 6 1.83 23.69 4.21
C ARG A 6 2.76 24.46 5.16
N SER A 7 2.67 24.27 6.47
CA SER A 7 3.54 24.97 7.43
C SER A 7 5.01 24.50 7.38
N TYR A 8 5.25 23.21 7.18
CA TYR A 8 6.59 22.66 6.96
C TYR A 8 7.25 23.24 5.69
N HIS A 9 6.53 23.21 4.57
CA HIS A 9 7.04 23.78 3.31
C HIS A 9 7.29 25.29 3.44
N LEU A 10 6.44 26.00 4.17
CA LEU A 10 6.60 27.43 4.44
C LEU A 10 7.87 27.73 5.26
N ALA A 11 8.15 26.97 6.33
CA ALA A 11 9.34 27.16 7.15
C ALA A 11 10.63 26.94 6.33
N ARG A 12 10.66 25.89 5.50
CA ARG A 12 11.79 25.63 4.60
C ARG A 12 11.96 26.72 3.55
N PHE A 13 10.86 27.19 2.96
CA PHE A 13 10.91 28.28 2.00
C PHE A 13 11.41 29.59 2.63
N ALA A 14 10.96 29.90 3.84
CA ALA A 14 11.45 31.05 4.61
C ALA A 14 12.96 30.93 4.90
N LEU A 15 13.45 29.74 5.25
CA LEU A 15 14.87 29.47 5.43
C LEU A 15 15.67 29.76 4.15
N LEU A 16 15.17 29.33 2.98
CA LEU A 16 15.78 29.64 1.68
C LEU A 16 15.79 31.14 1.39
N LEU A 17 14.72 31.87 1.74
CA LEU A 17 14.65 33.30 1.51
C LEU A 17 15.64 34.08 2.39
N VAL A 18 15.74 33.74 3.68
CA VAL A 18 16.68 34.39 4.61
C VAL A 18 18.14 34.14 4.22
N ASN A 19 18.46 32.96 3.68
CA ASN A 19 19.78 32.67 3.16
C ASN A 19 20.12 33.49 1.90
N LEU A 20 19.15 33.70 0.99
CA LEU A 20 19.33 34.61 -0.15
C LEU A 20 19.61 36.04 0.31
N VAL A 21 18.85 36.53 1.28
CA VAL A 21 19.07 37.87 1.87
C VAL A 21 20.45 37.95 2.51
N GLY A 22 20.88 36.92 3.23
CA GLY A 22 22.23 36.83 3.80
C GLY A 22 23.32 36.92 2.74
N ILE A 23 23.20 36.15 1.66
CA ILE A 23 24.17 36.12 0.55
C ILE A 23 24.31 37.52 -0.06
N VAL A 24 23.19 38.13 -0.42
CA VAL A 24 23.17 39.50 -0.98
C VAL A 24 23.75 40.50 0.01
N TYR A 25 23.45 40.33 1.30
CA TYR A 25 23.93 41.22 2.36
C TYR A 25 25.45 41.19 2.53
N ILE A 26 26.07 40.02 2.63
CA ILE A 26 27.54 39.93 2.75
C ILE A 26 28.23 40.42 1.48
N ALA A 27 27.72 40.03 0.30
CA ALA A 27 28.26 40.53 -0.96
C ALA A 27 28.14 42.07 -1.07
N TRP A 28 27.06 42.66 -0.55
CA TRP A 28 26.89 44.10 -0.48
C TRP A 28 27.84 44.77 0.50
N ILE A 29 28.12 44.18 1.67
CA ILE A 29 29.17 44.68 2.58
C ILE A 29 30.50 44.72 1.84
N ILE A 30 30.92 43.62 1.23
CA ILE A 30 32.20 43.52 0.52
C ILE A 30 32.30 44.61 -0.55
N LEU A 31 31.24 44.79 -1.35
CA LEU A 31 31.19 45.79 -2.41
C LEU A 31 31.22 47.23 -1.88
N SER A 32 30.32 47.57 -0.96
CA SER A 32 30.17 48.93 -0.43
C SER A 32 31.40 49.40 0.36
N THR A 33 32.00 48.52 1.16
CA THR A 33 33.24 48.87 1.88
C THR A 33 34.39 49.02 0.89
N THR A 34 34.52 48.13 -0.11
CA THR A 34 35.60 48.23 -1.12
C THR A 34 35.52 49.57 -1.88
N ASP A 35 34.33 49.98 -2.31
CA ASP A 35 34.12 51.28 -2.95
C ASP A 35 34.49 52.44 -2.02
N LEU A 36 34.11 52.37 -0.74
CA LEU A 36 34.45 53.39 0.26
C LEU A 36 35.96 53.51 0.49
N ILE A 37 36.68 52.40 0.47
CA ILE A 37 38.13 52.38 0.64
C ILE A 37 38.83 53.01 -0.57
N CYS A 38 38.36 52.67 -1.79
CA CYS A 38 38.86 53.25 -3.02
C CYS A 38 38.61 54.75 -3.10
N LEU A 39 37.44 55.23 -2.65
CA LEU A 39 37.10 56.65 -2.63
C LEU A 39 37.94 57.47 -1.64
N ASN A 40 38.46 56.84 -0.58
CA ASN A 40 39.26 57.49 0.45
C ASN A 40 40.79 57.34 0.23
N ASP A 41 41.23 56.81 -0.93
CA ASP A 41 42.64 56.53 -1.25
C ASP A 41 43.39 55.64 -0.22
N ASN A 42 42.65 54.92 0.62
CA ASN A 42 43.18 54.10 1.71
C ASN A 42 43.37 52.62 1.30
N ALA A 43 43.38 52.35 0.00
CA ALA A 43 43.52 50.99 -0.53
C ALA A 43 44.80 50.30 -0.05
N ARG A 44 45.90 51.06 0.06
CA ARG A 44 47.18 50.54 0.54
C ARG A 44 47.11 50.10 2.01
N ASP A 45 46.60 50.96 2.89
CA ASP A 45 46.49 50.68 4.33
C ASP A 45 45.64 49.44 4.61
N MET A 46 44.61 49.20 3.78
CA MET A 46 43.79 48.00 3.90
C MET A 46 44.51 46.75 3.39
N LEU A 47 45.19 46.83 2.24
CA LEU A 47 45.97 45.72 1.69
C LEU A 47 47.11 45.29 2.61
N GLU A 48 47.69 46.21 3.38
CA GLU A 48 48.70 45.89 4.40
C GLU A 48 48.10 45.16 5.63
N ARG A 49 46.80 45.28 5.87
CA ARG A 49 46.09 44.60 6.98
C ARG A 49 45.46 43.27 6.58
N LEU A 50 45.04 43.15 5.32
CA LEU A 50 44.37 41.97 4.80
C LEU A 50 45.36 40.83 4.57
N ARG A 51 45.06 39.64 5.08
CA ARG A 51 45.80 38.40 4.76
C ARG A 51 45.56 37.92 3.32
N ALA A 52 44.46 38.34 2.71
CA ALA A 52 44.03 37.93 1.37
C ALA A 52 43.20 39.03 0.70
N VAL A 53 43.30 39.12 -0.62
CA VAL A 53 42.48 40.04 -1.42
C VAL A 53 41.21 39.30 -1.85
N PRO A 54 40.01 39.86 -1.60
CA PRO A 54 38.77 39.28 -2.07
C PRO A 54 38.75 39.09 -3.59
N ILE A 55 37.90 38.18 -4.04
CA ILE A 55 37.43 38.19 -5.43
C ILE A 55 36.77 39.56 -5.70
N GLN A 56 36.94 40.07 -6.93
CA GLN A 56 36.29 41.32 -7.36
C GLN A 56 34.82 41.37 -6.90
N PRO A 57 34.39 42.41 -6.15
CA PRO A 57 33.11 42.39 -5.44
C PRO A 57 31.89 42.12 -6.34
N HIS A 58 31.86 42.72 -7.53
CA HIS A 58 30.78 42.49 -8.51
C HIS A 58 30.73 41.04 -9.01
N ARG A 59 31.89 40.39 -9.16
CA ARG A 59 31.97 38.97 -9.54
C ARG A 59 31.53 38.07 -8.39
N ALA A 60 31.92 38.39 -7.15
CA ALA A 60 31.49 37.66 -5.97
C ALA A 60 29.95 37.71 -5.81
N LEU A 61 29.34 38.89 -5.98
CA LEU A 61 27.89 39.06 -5.95
C LEU A 61 27.19 38.25 -7.06
N SER A 62 27.59 38.44 -8.31
CA SER A 62 26.94 37.75 -9.45
C SER A 62 27.09 36.24 -9.39
N LEU A 63 28.27 35.73 -9.03
CA LEU A 63 28.52 34.29 -8.90
C LEU A 63 27.73 33.68 -7.74
N SER A 64 27.74 34.30 -6.55
CA SER A 64 27.02 33.77 -5.38
C SER A 64 25.51 33.75 -5.60
N VAL A 65 24.94 34.80 -6.20
CA VAL A 65 23.51 34.84 -6.56
C VAL A 65 23.18 33.81 -7.64
N ALA A 66 23.99 33.68 -8.70
CA ALA A 66 23.75 32.69 -9.75
C ALA A 66 23.82 31.24 -9.22
N LEU A 67 24.80 30.93 -8.39
CA LEU A 67 24.92 29.64 -7.72
C LEU A 67 23.71 29.37 -6.80
N TYR A 68 23.24 30.37 -6.07
CA TYR A 68 22.07 30.22 -5.22
C TYR A 68 20.77 30.02 -6.03
N LEU A 69 20.61 30.71 -7.16
CA LEU A 69 19.50 30.48 -8.09
C LEU A 69 19.54 29.05 -8.67
N LEU A 70 20.73 28.50 -8.93
CA LEU A 70 20.89 27.11 -9.35
C LEU A 70 20.50 26.12 -8.24
N LEU A 71 20.79 26.44 -6.98
CA LEU A 71 20.29 25.68 -5.82
C LEU A 71 18.75 25.74 -5.74
N LEU A 72 18.15 26.91 -5.93
CA LEU A 72 16.68 27.06 -5.96
C LEU A 72 16.06 26.28 -7.12
N LEU A 73 16.71 26.24 -8.30
CA LEU A 73 16.28 25.42 -9.43
C LEU A 73 16.36 23.92 -9.08
N SER A 74 17.42 23.47 -8.41
CA SER A 74 17.55 22.10 -7.89
C SER A 74 16.42 21.74 -6.93
N VAL A 75 16.02 22.66 -6.04
CA VAL A 75 14.86 22.48 -5.14
C VAL A 75 13.56 22.38 -5.95
N PHE A 76 13.32 23.29 -6.89
CA PHE A 76 12.11 23.30 -7.71
C PHE A 76 11.94 22.04 -8.57
N VAL A 77 13.03 21.56 -9.18
CA VAL A 77 13.06 20.32 -9.96
C VAL A 77 12.70 19.12 -9.07
N ARG A 78 13.23 19.05 -7.85
CA ARG A 78 12.90 17.97 -6.90
C ARG A 78 11.47 18.05 -6.39
N GLU A 79 10.91 19.24 -6.14
CA GLU A 79 9.49 19.38 -5.79
C GLU A 79 8.57 18.93 -6.93
N SER A 80 8.94 19.24 -8.17
CA SER A 80 8.16 18.88 -9.36
C SER A 80 8.21 17.38 -9.67
N LEU A 81 9.36 16.74 -9.49
CA LEU A 81 9.56 15.30 -9.73
C LEU A 81 9.01 14.44 -8.57
N GLY A 82 8.99 14.99 -7.35
CA GLY A 82 8.36 14.41 -6.17
C GLY A 82 8.71 12.93 -5.94
N PRO A 83 7.71 12.03 -5.83
CA PRO A 83 7.91 10.62 -5.44
C PRO A 83 8.57 9.74 -6.52
N LYS A 84 8.79 10.25 -7.73
CA LYS A 84 9.43 9.50 -8.83
C LYS A 84 10.96 9.53 -8.78
N LEU A 85 11.55 10.31 -7.87
CA LEU A 85 12.98 10.48 -7.79
C LEU A 85 13.63 9.24 -7.16
N SER A 86 14.61 8.65 -7.84
CA SER A 86 15.39 7.54 -7.30
C SER A 86 16.30 8.00 -6.17
N LEU A 87 16.68 7.07 -5.27
CA LEU A 87 17.63 7.35 -4.18
C LEU A 87 18.94 7.96 -4.70
N VAL A 88 19.48 7.41 -5.78
CA VAL A 88 20.74 7.88 -6.39
C VAL A 88 20.60 9.32 -6.87
N ALA A 89 19.51 9.64 -7.58
CA ALA A 89 19.27 11.02 -8.03
C ALA A 89 19.12 11.99 -6.85
N ALA A 90 18.39 11.60 -5.79
CA ALA A 90 18.25 12.42 -4.58
C ALA A 90 19.61 12.73 -3.93
N LEU A 91 20.47 11.71 -3.79
CA LEU A 91 21.83 11.88 -3.25
C LEU A 91 22.70 12.78 -4.13
N VAL A 92 22.64 12.63 -5.46
CA VAL A 92 23.38 13.48 -6.40
C VAL A 92 22.96 14.95 -6.25
N PHE A 93 21.65 15.23 -6.19
CA PHE A 93 21.16 16.59 -5.94
C PHE A 93 21.59 17.13 -4.58
N SER A 94 21.54 16.31 -3.51
CA SER A 94 21.97 16.75 -2.17
C SER A 94 23.47 17.05 -2.11
N VAL A 95 24.32 16.23 -2.73
CA VAL A 95 25.76 16.50 -2.83
C VAL A 95 26.02 17.75 -3.67
N ALA A 96 25.31 17.93 -4.78
CA ALA A 96 25.40 19.13 -5.60
C ALA A 96 25.03 20.40 -4.81
N ASP A 97 23.92 20.37 -4.04
CA ASP A 97 23.54 21.48 -3.17
C ASP A 97 24.64 21.81 -2.14
N LEU A 98 25.23 20.78 -1.51
CA LEU A 98 26.31 20.98 -0.55
C LEU A 98 27.55 21.61 -1.20
N VAL A 99 27.94 21.12 -2.38
CA VAL A 99 29.07 21.69 -3.14
C VAL A 99 28.79 23.14 -3.51
N ILE A 100 27.58 23.45 -3.97
CA ILE A 100 27.15 24.83 -4.27
C ILE A 100 27.27 25.71 -3.02
N CYS A 101 26.76 25.26 -1.87
CA CYS A 101 26.87 25.99 -0.61
C CYS A 101 28.33 26.23 -0.20
N VAL A 102 29.20 25.22 -0.33
CA VAL A 102 30.63 25.34 -0.01
C VAL A 102 31.34 26.31 -0.97
N ILE A 103 31.00 26.31 -2.25
CA ILE A 103 31.54 27.29 -3.21
C ILE A 103 31.07 28.70 -2.85
N ILE A 104 29.79 28.89 -2.53
CA ILE A 104 29.27 30.20 -2.10
C ILE A 104 30.00 30.66 -0.82
N LEU A 105 30.22 29.77 0.16
CA LEU A 105 31.00 30.09 1.35
C LEU A 105 32.41 30.55 1.00
N GLY A 106 33.11 29.86 0.10
CA GLY A 106 34.45 30.28 -0.34
C GLY A 106 34.46 31.62 -1.08
N VAL A 107 33.44 31.90 -1.91
CA VAL A 107 33.30 33.18 -2.63
C VAL A 107 32.99 34.36 -1.71
N LEU A 108 32.35 34.09 -0.57
CA LEU A 108 31.98 35.07 0.45
C LEU A 108 32.85 34.96 1.70
N ASP A 109 34.06 34.39 1.57
CA ASP A 109 35.06 34.23 2.63
C ASP A 109 34.49 33.75 3.98
N PHE A 110 33.59 32.77 3.92
CA PHE A 110 32.98 32.10 5.06
C PHE A 110 32.15 33.03 5.97
N GLY A 111 31.69 34.17 5.47
CA GLY A 111 30.88 35.15 6.21
C GLY A 111 29.44 34.71 6.56
N ILE A 112 28.96 33.56 6.03
CA ILE A 112 27.57 33.08 6.17
C ILE A 112 27.53 31.57 6.43
N LYS A 113 28.17 31.10 7.51
CA LYS A 113 28.23 29.67 7.83
C LYS A 113 26.87 28.97 7.98
N TYR A 114 25.84 29.67 8.45
CA TYR A 114 24.48 29.11 8.58
C TYR A 114 23.85 28.71 7.24
N LEU A 115 24.46 29.06 6.10
CA LEU A 115 24.09 28.55 4.77
C LEU A 115 24.12 27.01 4.70
N LEU A 116 24.99 26.35 5.48
CA LEU A 116 25.07 24.89 5.54
C LEU A 116 23.82 24.22 6.15
N LEU A 117 22.91 24.99 6.77
CA LEU A 117 21.63 24.46 7.25
C LEU A 117 20.67 24.13 6.09
N VAL A 118 20.82 24.78 4.94
CA VAL A 118 20.00 24.54 3.73
C VAL A 118 20.18 23.11 3.19
N PRO A 119 21.40 22.60 2.91
CA PRO A 119 21.57 21.24 2.42
C PRO A 119 21.10 20.19 3.44
N ILE A 120 21.19 20.47 4.74
CA ILE A 120 20.61 19.61 5.79
C ILE A 120 19.08 19.56 5.66
N ALA A 121 18.42 20.73 5.58
CA ALA A 121 16.97 20.81 5.42
C ALA A 121 16.49 20.11 4.14
N ASN A 122 17.21 20.27 3.02
CA ASN A 122 16.91 19.59 1.76
C ASN A 122 17.11 18.07 1.87
N ALA A 123 18.19 17.61 2.50
CA ALA A 123 18.43 16.18 2.70
C ALA A 123 17.34 15.51 3.53
N ILE A 124 16.88 16.17 4.59
CA ILE A 124 15.77 15.69 5.43
C ILE A 124 14.49 15.54 4.60
N ALA A 125 14.22 16.50 3.71
CA ALA A 125 13.02 16.53 2.90
C ALA A 125 13.00 15.53 1.75
N TYR A 126 14.13 15.34 1.06
CA TYR A 126 14.17 14.65 -0.23
C TYR A 126 14.82 13.27 -0.22
N ILE A 127 15.66 12.95 0.78
CA ILE A 127 16.25 11.61 0.86
C ILE A 127 15.23 10.65 1.48
N PRO A 128 14.75 9.62 0.76
CA PRO A 128 13.72 8.72 1.28
C PRO A 128 14.26 7.77 2.34
N ASP A 129 15.48 7.29 2.17
CA ASP A 129 16.09 6.29 3.03
C ASP A 129 16.66 6.89 4.32
N LYS A 130 16.36 6.27 5.46
CA LYS A 130 16.78 6.76 6.78
C LYS A 130 18.30 6.73 6.95
N ILE A 131 18.97 5.67 6.51
CA ILE A 131 20.42 5.49 6.70
C ILE A 131 21.14 6.56 5.92
N TRP A 132 20.83 6.71 4.63
CA TRP A 132 21.45 7.72 3.77
C TRP A 132 21.13 9.14 4.20
N LYS A 133 19.90 9.42 4.65
CA LYS A 133 19.53 10.70 5.25
C LYS A 133 20.43 11.02 6.44
N THR A 134 20.55 10.10 7.40
CA THR A 134 21.38 10.30 8.60
C THR A 134 22.86 10.46 8.26
N ALA A 135 23.39 9.65 7.33
CA ALA A 135 24.77 9.72 6.89
C ALA A 135 25.10 11.07 6.24
N PHE A 136 24.23 11.55 5.34
CA PHE A 136 24.41 12.85 4.71
C PHE A 136 24.35 13.99 5.72
N THR A 137 23.36 13.99 6.63
CA THR A 137 23.27 15.03 7.67
C THR A 137 24.48 15.02 8.59
N ALA A 138 24.97 13.84 8.97
CA ALA A 138 26.17 13.70 9.79
C ALA A 138 27.41 14.20 9.06
N LEU A 139 27.52 13.95 7.75
CA LEU A 139 28.60 14.48 6.91
C LEU A 139 28.59 16.01 6.89
N VAL A 140 27.43 16.66 6.70
CA VAL A 140 27.37 18.13 6.71
C VAL A 140 27.72 18.69 8.10
N VAL A 141 27.24 18.05 9.17
CA VAL A 141 27.58 18.45 10.55
C VAL A 141 29.07 18.28 10.84
N LEU A 142 29.70 17.21 10.34
CA LEU A 142 31.14 16.97 10.48
C LEU A 142 31.96 18.11 9.85
N PHE A 143 31.53 18.61 8.68
CA PHE A 143 32.18 19.74 8.00
C PHE A 143 31.73 21.11 8.51
N TYR A 144 30.69 21.21 9.34
CA TYR A 144 30.18 22.48 9.84
C TYR A 144 31.21 23.23 10.68
N ILE A 145 31.91 22.54 11.59
CA ILE A 145 32.93 23.16 12.44
C ILE A 145 34.16 23.56 11.61
N PRO A 146 34.81 22.66 10.85
CA PRO A 146 36.02 23.00 10.08
C PRO A 146 35.85 24.15 9.08
N LEU A 147 34.64 24.37 8.55
CA LEU A 147 34.32 25.48 7.63
C LEU A 147 34.08 26.82 8.36
N ASP A 148 34.45 26.93 9.63
CA ASP A 148 34.49 28.21 10.33
C ASP A 148 35.62 29.10 9.83
N TYR A 149 35.38 30.40 9.65
CA TYR A 149 36.40 31.36 9.23
C TYR A 149 37.67 31.27 10.10
N GLN A 150 37.53 31.16 11.43
CA GLN A 150 38.68 31.13 12.33
C GLN A 150 39.55 29.89 12.12
N LEU A 151 38.97 28.79 11.68
CA LEU A 151 39.69 27.54 11.40
C LEU A 151 40.24 27.53 9.97
N VAL A 152 39.47 27.97 8.99
CA VAL A 152 39.90 28.04 7.60
C VAL A 152 41.07 29.01 7.42
N SER A 153 41.03 30.16 8.10
CA SER A 153 42.07 31.21 8.03
C SER A 153 43.44 30.79 8.59
N VAL A 154 43.52 29.65 9.28
CA VAL A 154 44.80 29.06 9.72
C VAL A 154 45.54 28.42 8.55
N GLY A 155 44.82 27.74 7.66
CA GLY A 155 45.41 26.99 6.54
C GLY A 155 45.35 27.73 5.21
N PHE A 156 44.40 28.66 5.05
CA PHE A 156 44.14 29.35 3.79
C PHE A 156 44.09 30.87 4.01
N PRO A 157 44.65 31.67 3.09
CA PRO A 157 44.51 33.12 3.13
C PRO A 157 43.08 33.48 2.70
N VAL A 158 42.19 33.63 3.69
CA VAL A 158 40.84 34.18 3.57
C VAL A 158 40.74 35.45 4.40
N PHE A 159 39.86 36.39 4.03
CA PHE A 159 39.69 37.64 4.77
C PHE A 159 38.49 37.59 5.73
N SER A 160 38.54 38.36 6.81
CA SER A 160 37.40 38.46 7.73
C SER A 160 36.40 39.49 7.26
N ILE A 161 35.12 39.14 7.25
CA ILE A 161 34.03 40.12 7.09
C ILE A 161 34.07 41.15 8.23
N ASP A 162 34.56 40.78 9.41
CA ASP A 162 34.68 41.73 10.52
C ASP A 162 35.69 42.85 10.21
N ASP A 163 36.76 42.57 9.46
CA ASP A 163 37.76 43.58 9.07
C ASP A 163 37.14 44.65 8.15
N TYR A 164 36.25 44.22 7.25
CA TYR A 164 35.47 45.10 6.39
C TYR A 164 34.52 45.98 7.20
N VAL A 165 33.78 45.37 8.12
CA VAL A 165 32.82 46.08 8.97
C VAL A 165 33.55 47.07 9.90
N MET A 166 34.76 46.75 10.36
CA MET A 166 35.58 47.65 11.18
C MET A 166 36.05 48.93 10.47
N TYR A 167 36.07 48.95 9.13
CA TYR A 167 36.39 50.16 8.36
C TYR A 167 35.30 51.24 8.48
N HIS A 168 34.07 50.85 8.81
CA HIS A 168 32.96 51.78 8.95
C HIS A 168 32.97 52.54 10.30
N PRO A 169 32.45 53.79 10.34
CA PRO A 169 32.21 54.53 11.57
C PRO A 169 31.42 53.72 12.61
N ALA A 170 31.63 53.99 13.89
CA ALA A 170 31.07 53.20 15.00
C ALA A 170 29.55 52.95 14.87
N LEU A 171 28.79 53.96 14.48
CA LEU A 171 27.34 53.85 14.29
C LEU A 171 26.97 52.90 13.14
N GLN A 172 27.58 53.08 11.96
CA GLN A 172 27.35 52.21 10.80
C GLN A 172 27.78 50.77 11.09
N ARG A 173 28.93 50.59 11.73
CA ARG A 173 29.44 49.29 12.18
C ARG A 173 28.44 48.56 13.09
N ALA A 174 27.86 49.27 14.06
CA ALA A 174 26.86 48.70 14.95
C ALA A 174 25.62 48.21 14.18
N TYR A 175 25.14 48.98 13.19
CA TYR A 175 24.03 48.54 12.33
C TYR A 175 24.40 47.33 11.46
N LEU A 176 25.59 47.30 10.88
CA LEU A 176 26.05 46.19 10.05
C LEU A 176 26.16 44.88 10.87
N LEU A 177 26.77 44.94 12.04
CA LEU A 177 26.87 43.78 12.93
C LEU A 177 25.51 43.36 13.46
N GLY A 178 24.66 44.33 13.84
CA GLY A 178 23.31 44.07 14.33
C GLY A 178 22.46 43.34 13.29
N PHE A 179 22.42 43.85 12.05
CA PHE A 179 21.65 43.21 10.98
C PHE A 179 22.21 41.82 10.62
N ARG A 180 23.54 41.65 10.61
CA ARG A 180 24.17 40.33 10.44
C ARG A 180 23.71 39.34 11.49
N ASN A 181 23.74 39.73 12.76
CA ASN A 181 23.34 38.88 13.88
C ASN A 181 21.85 38.54 13.85
N ILE A 182 21.00 39.47 13.39
CA ILE A 182 19.57 39.20 13.16
C ILE A 182 19.42 38.15 12.06
N LEU A 183 20.10 38.27 10.92
CA LEU A 183 20.03 37.29 9.84
C LEU A 183 20.48 35.89 10.27
N ILE A 184 21.59 35.80 11.00
CA ILE A 184 22.09 34.53 11.56
C ILE A 184 21.04 33.94 12.50
N SER A 185 20.59 34.71 13.49
CA SER A 185 19.60 34.27 14.48
C SER A 185 18.30 33.82 13.82
N VAL A 186 17.78 34.57 12.84
CA VAL A 186 16.56 34.22 12.12
C VAL A 186 16.76 32.95 11.30
N GLY A 187 17.91 32.77 10.64
CA GLY A 187 18.24 31.55 9.90
C GLY A 187 18.25 30.31 10.81
N GLU A 188 18.91 30.40 11.96
CA GLU A 188 18.97 29.32 12.95
C GLU A 188 17.59 28.99 13.54
N VAL A 189 16.81 30.02 13.92
CA VAL A 189 15.45 29.84 14.46
C VAL A 189 14.51 29.22 13.43
N LEU A 190 14.59 29.64 12.16
CA LEU A 190 13.80 29.04 11.09
C LEU A 190 14.18 27.57 10.86
N PHE A 191 15.47 27.24 10.92
CA PHE A 191 15.92 25.85 10.82
C PHE A 191 15.46 25.00 12.00
N ILE A 192 15.53 25.50 13.24
CA ILE A 192 15.00 24.81 14.42
C ILE A 192 13.48 24.61 14.29
N THR A 193 12.75 25.65 13.86
CA THR A 193 11.30 25.59 13.65
C THR A 193 10.96 24.52 12.60
N PHE A 194 11.70 24.48 11.49
CA PHE A 194 11.59 23.44 10.48
C PHE A 194 11.81 22.04 11.07
N LEU A 195 12.86 21.82 11.86
CA LEU A 195 13.12 20.54 12.50
C LEU A 195 12.00 20.11 13.46
N VAL A 196 11.49 21.03 14.28
CA VAL A 196 10.40 20.75 15.22
C VAL A 196 9.13 20.35 14.47
N LEU A 197 8.77 21.08 13.42
CA LEU A 197 7.61 20.75 12.58
C LEU A 197 7.77 19.38 11.89
N GLU A 198 8.98 19.06 11.42
CA GLU A 198 9.27 17.76 10.80
C GLU A 198 9.16 16.60 11.82
N VAL A 199 9.72 16.77 13.00
CA VAL A 199 9.61 15.76 14.08
C VAL A 199 8.15 15.55 14.47
N GLN A 200 7.36 16.61 14.57
CA GLN A 200 5.92 16.50 14.84
C GLN A 200 5.20 15.72 13.73
N ASN A 201 5.47 16.03 12.46
CA ASN A 201 4.89 15.30 11.33
C ASN A 201 5.24 13.80 11.36
N LEU A 202 6.50 13.46 11.63
CA LEU A 202 6.96 12.06 11.73
C LEU A 202 6.32 11.31 12.91
N LEU A 203 6.16 11.96 14.05
CA LEU A 203 5.52 11.37 15.22
C LEU A 203 4.03 11.11 14.97
N ASP A 204 3.32 12.08 14.39
CA ASP A 204 1.91 11.93 14.03
C ASP A 204 1.69 10.80 13.02
N GLU A 205 2.55 10.71 12.00
CA GLU A 205 2.49 9.63 11.01
C GLU A 205 2.74 8.26 11.64
N SER A 206 3.73 8.15 12.54
CA SER A 206 4.02 6.93 13.28
C SER A 206 2.84 6.49 14.16
N ILE A 207 2.21 7.42 14.88
CA ILE A 207 1.01 7.15 15.69
C ILE A 207 -0.15 6.69 14.79
N ARG A 208 -0.36 7.36 13.65
CA ARG A 208 -1.41 7.01 12.69
C ARG A 208 -1.20 5.63 12.09
N ILE A 209 0.01 5.29 11.66
CA ILE A 209 0.36 3.97 11.11
C ILE A 209 0.14 2.88 12.16
N LYS A 210 0.59 3.11 13.41
CA LYS A 210 0.37 2.16 14.51
C LYS A 210 -1.12 1.94 14.79
N LYS A 211 -1.91 3.02 14.80
CA LYS A 211 -3.36 2.95 14.99
C LYS A 211 -4.03 2.14 13.87
N LEU A 212 -3.69 2.43 12.61
CA LEU A 212 -4.27 1.75 11.45
C LEU A 212 -3.89 0.27 11.42
N ASN A 213 -2.65 -0.09 11.77
CA ASN A 213 -2.22 -1.49 11.88
C ASN A 213 -2.99 -2.24 12.97
N ARG A 214 -3.30 -1.58 14.10
CA ARG A 214 -4.14 -2.16 15.15
C ARG A 214 -5.57 -2.40 14.66
N GLU A 215 -6.20 -1.39 14.06
CA GLU A 215 -7.56 -1.52 13.49
C GLU A 215 -7.62 -2.62 12.42
N LEU A 216 -6.59 -2.72 11.58
CA LEU A 216 -6.48 -3.77 10.56
C LEU A 216 -6.38 -5.17 11.20
N THR A 217 -5.60 -5.31 12.27
CA THR A 217 -5.46 -6.58 13.00
C THR A 217 -6.77 -6.97 13.67
N GLU A 218 -7.44 -6.03 14.36
CA GLU A 218 -8.75 -6.27 14.98
C GLU A 218 -9.82 -6.65 13.95
N SER A 219 -9.82 -6.02 12.77
CA SER A 219 -10.72 -6.37 11.67
C SER A 219 -10.43 -7.76 11.10
N ARG A 220 -9.14 -8.14 10.99
CA ARG A 220 -8.72 -9.46 10.53
C ARG A 220 -9.19 -10.55 11.50
N ASP A 221 -9.07 -10.32 12.80
CA ASP A 221 -9.50 -11.29 13.81
C ASP A 221 -11.02 -11.47 13.81
N LYS A 222 -11.79 -10.38 13.70
CA LYS A 222 -13.26 -10.45 13.54
C LYS A 222 -13.66 -11.24 12.29
N LEU A 223 -12.96 -11.01 11.17
CA LEU A 223 -13.23 -11.73 9.93
C LEU A 223 -12.91 -13.22 10.08
N ALA A 224 -11.82 -13.58 10.77
CA ALA A 224 -11.47 -14.97 11.03
C ALA A 224 -12.55 -15.68 11.87
N VAL A 225 -13.05 -15.05 12.93
CA VAL A 225 -14.15 -15.58 13.75
C VAL A 225 -15.43 -15.73 12.93
N ALA A 226 -15.79 -14.71 12.14
CA ALA A 226 -16.99 -14.75 11.30
C ALA A 226 -16.91 -15.86 10.24
N ASN A 227 -15.74 -16.09 9.64
CA ASN A 227 -15.52 -17.17 8.67
C ASN A 227 -15.70 -18.55 9.31
N VAL A 228 -15.13 -18.78 10.50
CA VAL A 228 -15.32 -20.04 11.23
C VAL A 228 -16.80 -20.25 11.57
N GLN A 229 -17.48 -19.22 12.03
CA GLN A 229 -18.90 -19.28 12.35
C GLN A 229 -19.76 -19.59 11.11
N LEU A 230 -19.44 -18.97 9.97
CA LEU A 230 -20.12 -19.24 8.70
C LEU A 230 -19.92 -20.70 8.25
N GLN A 231 -18.72 -21.24 8.45
CA GLN A 231 -18.44 -22.64 8.12
C GLN A 231 -19.26 -23.60 9.00
N ILE A 232 -19.33 -23.37 10.31
CA ILE A 232 -20.17 -24.15 11.22
C ILE A 232 -21.64 -24.07 10.79
N TYR A 233 -22.16 -22.88 10.48
CA TYR A 233 -23.54 -22.73 10.02
C TYR A 233 -23.80 -23.44 8.68
N SER A 234 -22.83 -23.43 7.77
CA SER A 234 -22.92 -24.16 6.50
C SER A 234 -23.02 -25.66 6.73
N GLU A 235 -22.19 -26.22 7.62
CA GLU A 235 -22.22 -27.65 7.97
C GLU A 235 -23.56 -28.03 8.63
N GLN A 236 -24.05 -27.23 9.58
CA GLN A 236 -25.35 -27.45 10.22
C GLN A 236 -26.53 -27.35 9.24
N ALA A 237 -26.47 -26.41 8.30
CA ALA A 237 -27.49 -26.27 7.27
C ALA A 237 -27.50 -27.48 6.33
N GLU A 238 -26.33 -28.00 5.96
CA GLU A 238 -26.19 -29.21 5.15
C GLU A 238 -26.75 -30.44 5.88
N GLU A 239 -26.42 -30.64 7.16
CA GLU A 239 -26.95 -31.74 7.97
C GLU A 239 -28.47 -31.65 8.11
N THR A 240 -28.99 -30.44 8.41
CA THR A 240 -30.43 -30.20 8.51
C THR A 240 -31.14 -30.48 7.18
N ALA A 241 -30.54 -30.09 6.05
CA ALA A 241 -31.07 -30.37 4.73
C ALA A 241 -31.13 -31.90 4.48
N LYS A 242 -30.06 -32.64 4.80
CA LYS A 242 -30.05 -34.11 4.70
C LYS A 242 -31.13 -34.77 5.55
N ILE A 243 -31.33 -34.34 6.80
CA ILE A 243 -32.36 -34.88 7.69
C ILE A 243 -33.77 -34.56 7.16
N ARG A 244 -34.02 -33.32 6.71
CA ARG A 244 -35.31 -32.94 6.11
C ARG A 244 -35.64 -33.80 4.90
N GLU A 245 -34.64 -34.04 4.05
CA GLU A 245 -34.83 -34.88 2.87
C GLU A 245 -35.13 -36.32 3.26
N ARG A 246 -34.37 -36.92 4.19
CA ARG A 246 -34.66 -38.26 4.73
C ARG A 246 -36.09 -38.37 5.28
N ASN A 247 -36.57 -37.37 6.01
CA ASN A 247 -37.92 -37.36 6.58
C ASN A 247 -39.02 -37.13 5.53
N ARG A 248 -38.72 -36.39 4.46
CA ARG A 248 -39.63 -36.26 3.31
C ARG A 248 -39.84 -37.62 2.64
N LEU A 249 -38.75 -38.35 2.41
CA LEU A 249 -38.76 -39.65 1.76
C LEU A 249 -39.43 -40.73 2.60
N ALA A 250 -39.15 -40.75 3.91
CA ALA A 250 -39.79 -41.69 4.80
C ALA A 250 -41.33 -41.56 4.74
N ARG A 251 -41.84 -40.33 4.65
CA ARG A 251 -43.28 -40.07 4.46
C ARG A 251 -43.77 -40.53 3.10
N GLU A 252 -43.09 -40.16 2.02
CA GLU A 252 -43.48 -40.53 0.65
C GLU A 252 -43.50 -42.07 0.44
N ILE A 253 -42.51 -42.77 0.98
CA ILE A 253 -42.45 -44.24 1.01
C ILE A 253 -43.58 -44.81 1.88
N HIS A 254 -43.81 -44.26 3.08
CA HIS A 254 -44.86 -44.72 3.97
C HIS A 254 -46.26 -44.55 3.36
N ASP A 255 -46.53 -43.43 2.71
CA ASP A 255 -47.81 -43.16 2.05
C ASP A 255 -48.03 -44.15 0.89
N THR A 256 -47.01 -44.35 0.05
CA THR A 256 -47.07 -45.30 -1.09
C THR A 256 -47.31 -46.74 -0.62
N ILE A 257 -46.53 -47.21 0.36
CA ILE A 257 -46.67 -48.56 0.93
C ILE A 257 -48.01 -48.69 1.66
N GLY A 258 -48.39 -47.70 2.46
CA GLY A 258 -49.63 -47.69 3.24
C GLY A 258 -50.87 -47.78 2.35
N HIS A 259 -50.90 -47.02 1.25
CA HIS A 259 -51.96 -47.10 0.25
C HIS A 259 -52.02 -48.48 -0.42
N CYS A 260 -50.88 -49.02 -0.85
CA CYS A 260 -50.84 -50.35 -1.48
C CYS A 260 -51.29 -51.46 -0.51
N LEU A 261 -50.79 -51.48 0.72
CA LEU A 261 -51.15 -52.48 1.73
C LEU A 261 -52.64 -52.40 2.10
N THR A 262 -53.19 -51.19 2.21
CA THR A 262 -54.62 -51.00 2.49
C THR A 262 -55.46 -51.52 1.32
N GLY A 263 -55.08 -51.21 0.07
CA GLY A 263 -55.75 -51.72 -1.12
C GLY A 263 -55.66 -53.24 -1.25
N ILE A 264 -54.50 -53.84 -0.92
CA ILE A 264 -54.32 -55.29 -0.88
C ILE A 264 -55.20 -55.94 0.20
N SER A 265 -55.21 -55.39 1.41
CA SER A 265 -56.01 -55.91 2.52
C SER A 265 -57.52 -55.89 2.20
N LEU A 266 -58.02 -54.77 1.66
CA LEU A 266 -59.42 -54.64 1.23
C LEU A 266 -59.76 -55.58 0.07
N GLY A 267 -58.86 -55.68 -0.92
CA GLY A 267 -59.05 -56.56 -2.06
C GLY A 267 -59.01 -58.05 -1.68
N LEU A 268 -58.22 -58.44 -0.68
CA LEU A 268 -58.21 -59.79 -0.10
C LEU A 268 -59.50 -60.10 0.66
N ALA A 269 -60.05 -59.13 1.39
CA ALA A 269 -61.36 -59.28 2.04
C ALA A 269 -62.48 -59.49 1.00
N ALA A 270 -62.45 -58.74 -0.11
CA ALA A 270 -63.38 -58.93 -1.22
C ALA A 270 -63.20 -60.30 -1.91
N ALA A 271 -61.95 -60.74 -2.12
CA ALA A 271 -61.66 -62.07 -2.67
C ALA A 271 -62.23 -63.20 -1.80
N ARG A 272 -62.15 -63.07 -0.46
CA ARG A 272 -62.75 -64.03 0.48
C ARG A 272 -64.27 -64.16 0.34
N GLU A 273 -64.96 -63.06 0.06
CA GLU A 273 -66.41 -63.04 -0.15
C GLU A 273 -66.80 -63.63 -1.53
N LEU A 274 -66.00 -63.34 -2.55
CA LEU A 274 -66.17 -63.86 -3.93
C LEU A 274 -66.06 -65.38 -4.01
N ILE A 275 -65.26 -66.02 -3.15
CA ILE A 275 -65.17 -67.49 -3.05
C ILE A 275 -66.57 -68.13 -2.84
N ARG A 276 -67.47 -67.44 -2.12
CA ARG A 276 -68.81 -67.94 -1.81
C ARG A 276 -69.90 -67.45 -2.76
N SER A 277 -69.74 -66.24 -3.29
CA SER A 277 -70.79 -65.54 -4.04
C SER A 277 -70.63 -65.63 -5.57
N ASP A 278 -69.41 -65.51 -6.11
CA ASP A 278 -69.14 -65.60 -7.55
C ASP A 278 -67.70 -66.08 -7.84
N PRO A 279 -67.49 -67.41 -7.93
CA PRO A 279 -66.16 -68.00 -8.10
C PRO A 279 -65.48 -67.65 -9.43
N ASN A 280 -66.24 -67.29 -10.47
CA ASN A 280 -65.69 -66.97 -11.79
C ASN A 280 -64.92 -65.64 -11.79
N MET A 281 -65.30 -64.72 -10.90
CA MET A 281 -64.67 -63.40 -10.73
C MET A 281 -63.40 -63.43 -9.86
N LEU A 282 -63.17 -64.50 -9.10
CA LEU A 282 -62.07 -64.63 -8.13
C LEU A 282 -60.69 -64.49 -8.79
N GLY A 283 -60.48 -65.12 -9.95
CA GLY A 283 -59.20 -65.05 -10.68
C GLY A 283 -58.82 -63.62 -11.06
N SER A 284 -59.78 -62.85 -11.58
CA SER A 284 -59.57 -61.44 -11.96
C SER A 284 -59.26 -60.53 -10.76
N GLN A 285 -59.82 -60.83 -9.58
CA GLN A 285 -59.55 -60.09 -8.36
C GLN A 285 -58.13 -60.39 -7.82
N LEU A 286 -57.67 -61.63 -7.93
CA LEU A 286 -56.30 -62.01 -7.56
C LEU A 286 -55.26 -61.40 -8.50
N GLU A 287 -55.52 -61.33 -9.81
CA GLU A 287 -54.66 -60.61 -10.77
C GLU A 287 -54.55 -59.12 -10.44
N ARG A 288 -55.66 -58.46 -10.07
CA ARG A 288 -55.64 -57.05 -9.66
C ARG A 288 -54.82 -56.82 -8.39
N LEU A 289 -54.83 -57.77 -7.45
CA LEU A 289 -54.03 -57.72 -6.23
C LEU A 289 -52.54 -57.90 -6.51
N ASP A 290 -52.17 -58.84 -7.40
CA ASP A 290 -50.78 -59.03 -7.84
C ASP A 290 -50.24 -57.79 -8.56
N GLU A 291 -51.03 -57.23 -9.47
CA GLU A 291 -50.69 -56.01 -10.21
C GLU A 291 -50.58 -54.78 -9.28
N LEU A 292 -51.41 -54.68 -8.24
CA LEU A 292 -51.31 -53.62 -7.23
C LEU A 292 -50.04 -53.79 -6.38
N SER A 293 -49.68 -55.02 -6.02
CA SER A 293 -48.46 -55.31 -5.26
C SER A 293 -47.20 -55.01 -6.07
N ARG A 294 -47.15 -55.42 -7.35
CA ARG A 294 -46.02 -55.14 -8.25
C ARG A 294 -45.85 -53.64 -8.48
N ARG A 295 -46.93 -52.91 -8.78
CA ARG A 295 -46.87 -51.45 -8.95
C ARG A 295 -46.44 -50.73 -7.68
N GLY A 296 -46.97 -51.12 -6.51
CA GLY A 296 -46.53 -50.56 -5.23
C GLY A 296 -45.04 -50.78 -4.94
N LEU A 297 -44.50 -51.95 -5.29
CA LEU A 297 -43.09 -52.25 -5.16
C LEU A 297 -42.22 -51.45 -6.15
N GLU A 298 -42.71 -51.26 -7.37
CA GLU A 298 -42.05 -50.44 -8.40
C GLU A 298 -42.02 -48.96 -8.02
N ASP A 299 -43.11 -48.42 -7.48
CA ASP A 299 -43.20 -47.02 -7.03
C ASP A 299 -42.24 -46.75 -5.87
N VAL A 300 -42.17 -47.64 -4.87
CA VAL A 300 -41.18 -47.54 -3.77
C VAL A 300 -39.75 -47.61 -4.30
N ARG A 301 -39.47 -48.53 -5.23
CA ARG A 301 -38.15 -48.64 -5.85
C ARG A 301 -37.80 -47.37 -6.63
N ARG A 302 -38.76 -46.78 -7.36
CA ARG A 302 -38.56 -45.53 -8.11
C ARG A 302 -38.27 -44.36 -7.17
N SER A 303 -39.03 -44.18 -6.09
CA SER A 303 -38.77 -43.13 -5.09
C SER A 303 -37.41 -43.30 -4.40
N LEU A 304 -36.92 -44.53 -4.21
CA LEU A 304 -35.57 -44.80 -3.70
C LEU A 304 -34.47 -44.54 -4.76
N LYS A 305 -34.74 -44.88 -6.03
CA LYS A 305 -33.80 -44.69 -7.16
C LYS A 305 -33.53 -43.21 -7.45
N GLU A 306 -34.48 -42.33 -7.13
CA GLU A 306 -34.31 -40.87 -7.22
C GLU A 306 -33.32 -40.29 -6.20
N LEU A 307 -32.87 -41.07 -5.19
CA LEU A 307 -31.92 -40.62 -4.15
C LEU A 307 -30.51 -41.14 -4.32
N ARG A 308 -30.33 -42.16 -5.13
CA ARG A 308 -29.04 -42.69 -5.50
C ARG A 308 -29.24 -43.52 -6.76
N PRO A 309 -28.59 -43.16 -7.88
CA PRO A 309 -28.54 -44.07 -9.01
C PRO A 309 -27.79 -45.33 -8.56
N ASP A 310 -28.48 -46.47 -8.42
CA ASP A 310 -27.89 -47.78 -8.07
C ASP A 310 -26.68 -48.13 -8.95
N MET A 311 -26.61 -47.56 -10.16
CA MET A 311 -25.54 -47.78 -11.14
C MET A 311 -24.18 -47.24 -10.69
N LEU A 312 -24.14 -46.19 -9.85
CA LEU A 312 -22.91 -45.57 -9.32
C LEU A 312 -22.42 -46.18 -8.00
N GLU A 313 -23.22 -47.00 -7.31
CA GLU A 313 -22.75 -47.72 -6.11
C GLU A 313 -21.84 -48.91 -6.44
N ARG A 314 -21.93 -49.44 -7.67
CA ARG A 314 -21.22 -50.67 -8.08
C ARG A 314 -20.27 -50.50 -9.27
N ASN A 315 -20.34 -49.39 -10.00
CA ASN A 315 -19.51 -49.16 -11.17
C ASN A 315 -18.94 -47.73 -11.18
N ILE A 316 -17.82 -47.55 -11.87
CA ILE A 316 -17.23 -46.23 -12.16
C ILE A 316 -18.20 -45.49 -13.10
N LEU A 317 -18.27 -44.15 -13.01
CA LEU A 317 -19.21 -43.31 -13.78
C LEU A 317 -19.23 -43.62 -15.29
N SER A 318 -18.06 -43.92 -15.88
CA SER A 318 -17.93 -44.33 -17.30
C SER A 318 -18.80 -45.54 -17.64
N ASP A 319 -18.79 -46.54 -16.78
CA ASP A 319 -19.44 -47.83 -16.99
C ASP A 319 -20.95 -47.69 -16.77
N ALA A 320 -21.34 -46.85 -15.81
CA ALA A 320 -22.73 -46.49 -15.57
C ALA A 320 -23.34 -45.78 -16.79
N LEU A 321 -22.64 -44.79 -17.36
CA LEU A 321 -23.10 -44.06 -18.56
C LEU A 321 -23.14 -44.96 -19.81
N THR A 322 -22.17 -45.85 -19.97
CA THR A 322 -22.13 -46.80 -21.09
C THR A 322 -23.35 -47.72 -21.04
N LYS A 323 -23.65 -48.30 -19.87
CA LYS A 323 -24.85 -49.12 -19.68
C LYS A 323 -26.16 -48.36 -19.94
N LEU A 324 -26.25 -47.10 -19.51
CA LEU A 324 -27.42 -46.26 -19.77
C LEU A 324 -27.67 -46.08 -21.28
N VAL A 325 -26.61 -45.78 -22.04
CA VAL A 325 -26.69 -45.59 -23.49
C VAL A 325 -27.01 -46.90 -24.20
N ASP A 326 -26.43 -48.02 -23.75
CA ASP A 326 -26.75 -49.35 -24.27
C ASP A 326 -28.22 -49.72 -24.00
N GLU A 327 -28.75 -49.46 -22.80
CA GLU A 327 -30.17 -49.68 -22.48
C GLU A 327 -31.11 -48.85 -23.38
N ILE A 328 -30.78 -47.58 -23.64
CA ILE A 328 -31.58 -46.72 -24.52
C ILE A 328 -31.51 -47.17 -25.98
N ASN A 329 -30.33 -47.56 -26.47
CA ASN A 329 -30.15 -48.07 -27.83
C ASN A 329 -30.87 -49.41 -28.05
N ASN A 330 -30.96 -50.25 -27.01
CA ASN A 330 -31.67 -51.53 -27.06
C ASN A 330 -33.20 -51.37 -26.97
N CYS A 331 -33.68 -50.35 -26.26
CA CYS A 331 -35.12 -50.12 -26.04
C CYS A 331 -35.73 -49.10 -27.02
N SER A 332 -34.94 -48.41 -27.84
CA SER A 332 -35.41 -47.38 -28.76
C SER A 332 -34.84 -47.54 -30.17
N ASN A 333 -35.57 -47.09 -31.18
CA ASN A 333 -35.11 -47.09 -32.58
C ASN A 333 -34.10 -45.95 -32.89
N ARG A 334 -33.43 -45.41 -31.87
CA ARG A 334 -32.46 -44.31 -31.99
C ARG A 334 -31.08 -44.82 -31.61
N ASN A 335 -30.07 -44.37 -32.36
CA ASN A 335 -28.68 -44.75 -32.14
C ASN A 335 -27.95 -43.57 -31.47
N ILE A 336 -27.68 -43.69 -30.17
CA ILE A 336 -27.00 -42.70 -29.34
C ILE A 336 -25.55 -43.14 -29.17
N GLU A 337 -24.61 -42.28 -29.54
CA GLU A 337 -23.17 -42.50 -29.40
C GLU A 337 -22.64 -41.75 -28.16
N LEU A 338 -22.02 -42.47 -27.22
CA LEU A 338 -21.38 -41.89 -26.03
C LEU A 338 -19.90 -41.61 -26.30
N ARG A 339 -19.46 -40.36 -26.09
CA ARG A 339 -18.03 -40.00 -26.10
C ARG A 339 -17.61 -39.32 -24.80
N ILE A 340 -16.69 -39.95 -24.07
CA ILE A 340 -16.11 -39.41 -22.83
C ILE A 340 -14.67 -38.96 -23.14
N SER A 341 -14.39 -37.65 -23.03
CA SER A 341 -13.09 -37.07 -23.39
C SER A 341 -12.23 -36.63 -22.19
N ALA A 342 -12.64 -36.93 -20.95
CA ALA A 342 -11.96 -36.51 -19.73
C ALA A 342 -11.71 -37.71 -18.79
N PRO A 343 -10.59 -37.71 -18.02
CA PRO A 343 -10.34 -38.72 -17.00
C PRO A 343 -11.31 -38.56 -15.83
N MET A 344 -12.26 -39.51 -15.71
CA MET A 344 -13.37 -39.47 -14.76
C MET A 344 -13.01 -40.06 -13.38
N ASP A 345 -11.84 -40.70 -13.27
CA ASP A 345 -11.44 -41.55 -12.14
C ASP A 345 -11.21 -40.81 -10.81
N ASN A 346 -11.19 -39.47 -10.84
CA ASN A 346 -10.92 -38.63 -9.66
C ASN A 346 -12.02 -37.59 -9.37
N LEU A 347 -13.18 -37.69 -10.00
CA LEU A 347 -14.30 -36.81 -9.70
C LEU A 347 -14.87 -37.09 -8.31
N ASN A 348 -15.17 -36.03 -7.55
CA ASN A 348 -15.88 -36.14 -6.29
C ASN A 348 -17.19 -36.96 -6.51
N PRO A 349 -17.51 -37.94 -5.64
CA PRO A 349 -18.74 -38.73 -5.76
C PRO A 349 -20.02 -37.92 -5.99
N TYR A 350 -20.13 -36.72 -5.39
CA TYR A 350 -21.26 -35.81 -5.64
C TYR A 350 -21.30 -35.26 -7.06
N LEU A 351 -20.15 -34.97 -7.67
CA LEU A 351 -20.06 -34.53 -9.07
C LEU A 351 -20.36 -35.69 -10.01
N GLN A 352 -19.91 -36.92 -9.69
CA GLN A 352 -20.22 -38.09 -10.49
C GLN A 352 -21.73 -38.35 -10.56
N GLU A 353 -22.42 -38.28 -9.42
CA GLU A 353 -23.88 -38.38 -9.36
C GLU A 353 -24.58 -37.27 -10.15
N THR A 354 -24.11 -36.02 -10.00
CA THR A 354 -24.69 -34.88 -10.72
C THR A 354 -24.57 -35.04 -12.23
N VAL A 355 -23.40 -35.46 -12.73
CA VAL A 355 -23.16 -35.70 -14.16
C VAL A 355 -24.06 -36.82 -14.69
N TYR A 356 -24.18 -37.93 -13.95
CA TYR A 356 -25.05 -39.04 -14.34
C TYR A 356 -26.55 -38.67 -14.41
N ARG A 357 -27.01 -37.68 -13.63
CA ARG A 357 -28.40 -37.19 -13.67
C ARG A 357 -28.68 -36.20 -14.81
N ILE A 358 -27.65 -35.52 -15.32
CA ILE A 358 -27.80 -34.50 -16.38
C ILE A 358 -27.78 -35.14 -17.77
N VAL A 359 -26.93 -36.14 -17.96
CA VAL A 359 -26.82 -36.93 -19.21
C VAL A 359 -28.00 -37.88 -19.32
#